data_AF-A0A1I8A2R2-F1
#
_entry.id   AF-A0A1I8A2R2-F1
#
_cell.length_a   1.000
_cell.length_b   1.000
_cell.length_c   1.000
_cell.angle_alpha   90.00
_cell.angle_beta   90.00
_cell.angle_gamma   90.00
#
_symmetry.space_group_name_H-M   'P 1'
#
loop_
_entity.id
_entity.type
_entity.pdbx_description
1 polymer ?
#
loop_
_entity_poly.entity_id
_entity_poly.type
_entity_poly.pdbx_seq_one_letter_code
_entity_poly.pdbx_strand_id
1 'polypeptide(L)'
;MLAQLLFAATALEVVVGSGALIFDDLDCGRIRGCWSFPGGCQGSSCHGLIRWAYNGTVLNIEMVSKDHAIFQSGRYIALGFSTDGAMGDDTVFECVFGSAGTAAAYISHNHPSSNNQLLDATKKMIRSNSSMVKDGYTICEMEVDLTQRERVEDHERNQIHDLRDKSWVLQFARGLTDPETGEKIIHSLDDDEFYPWTTDEKVTICASCPDRFKAIKKMQQF
;
A
#
# COMPACT_ATOMS: atom_id res chain seq x y z
N MET A 1 29.68 50.04 34.39
CA MET A 1 28.48 49.27 33.99
C MET A 1 28.80 48.61 32.66
N LEU A 2 29.35 47.39 32.68
CA LEU A 2 29.77 46.65 31.49
C LEU A 2 28.58 45.87 30.93
N ALA A 3 28.26 46.10 29.65
CA ALA A 3 27.17 45.46 28.94
C ALA A 3 27.45 43.96 28.75
N GLN A 4 26.48 43.13 29.12
CA GLN A 4 26.49 41.68 28.93
C GLN A 4 26.34 41.34 27.43
N LEU A 5 27.30 40.58 26.92
CA LEU A 5 27.21 39.90 25.63
C LEU A 5 26.17 38.77 25.74
N LEU A 6 25.01 38.93 25.07
CA LEU A 6 24.11 37.81 24.81
C LEU A 6 24.69 36.95 23.69
N PHE A 7 24.98 35.69 24.01
CA PHE A 7 25.19 34.66 23.00
C PHE A 7 23.82 34.26 22.43
N ALA A 8 23.60 34.55 21.15
CA ALA A 8 22.49 33.96 20.41
C ALA A 8 22.83 32.49 20.11
N ALA A 9 22.18 31.57 20.82
CA ALA A 9 22.18 30.15 20.45
C ALA A 9 21.27 30.00 19.23
N THR A 10 21.85 29.87 18.03
CA THR A 10 21.10 29.44 16.85
C THR A 10 20.77 27.96 17.01
N ALA A 11 19.53 27.66 17.36
CA ALA A 11 18.98 26.32 17.19
C ALA A 11 18.93 26.01 15.70
N LEU A 12 19.71 25.01 15.28
CA LEU A 12 19.61 24.45 13.94
C LEU A 12 18.35 23.59 13.89
N GLU A 13 17.22 24.16 13.48
CA GLU A 13 16.05 23.36 13.14
C GLU A 13 16.37 22.57 11.86
N VAL A 14 16.67 21.29 12.02
CA VAL A 14 16.69 20.37 10.88
C VAL A 14 15.25 20.28 10.39
N VAL A 15 14.95 20.96 9.28
CA VAL A 15 13.70 20.76 8.55
C VAL A 15 13.78 19.38 7.92
N VAL A 16 13.46 18.34 8.69
CA VAL A 16 13.20 17.02 8.12
C VAL A 16 11.91 17.16 7.33
N GLY A 17 12.02 17.14 5.99
CA GLY A 17 10.84 17.19 5.13
C GLY A 17 9.88 16.06 5.52
N SER A 18 8.58 16.35 5.59
CA SER A 18 7.52 15.40 5.97
C SER A 18 7.60 14.07 5.22
N GLY A 19 8.00 14.09 3.94
CA GLY A 19 8.22 12.89 3.13
C GLY A 19 9.32 11.95 3.62
N ALA A 20 10.35 12.45 4.31
CA ALA A 20 11.42 11.59 4.86
C ALA A 20 10.92 10.74 6.04
N LEU A 21 10.00 11.27 6.86
CA LEU A 21 9.39 10.54 7.97
C LEU A 21 8.36 9.52 7.48
N ILE A 22 7.62 9.84 6.41
CA ILE A 22 6.64 8.93 5.81
C ILE A 22 7.33 7.68 5.25
N PHE A 23 8.49 7.86 4.60
CA PHE A 23 9.24 6.79 3.92
C PHE A 23 10.36 6.17 4.77
N ASP A 24 10.28 6.28 6.10
CA ASP A 24 11.29 5.73 7.00
C ASP A 24 11.34 4.19 6.97
N ASP A 25 12.52 3.60 6.85
CA ASP A 25 12.71 2.15 6.69
C ASP A 25 13.34 1.48 7.92
N LEU A 26 13.50 2.18 9.04
CA LEU A 26 14.15 1.68 10.26
C LEU A 26 13.56 0.37 10.80
N ASP A 27 12.26 0.13 10.59
CA ASP A 27 11.54 -1.05 11.08
C ASP A 27 11.54 -2.24 10.10
N CYS A 28 11.98 -2.00 8.86
CA CYS A 28 12.00 -2.98 7.78
C CYS A 28 13.03 -4.08 8.04
N GLY A 29 12.64 -5.34 7.84
CA GLY A 29 13.53 -6.48 8.16
C GLY A 29 13.51 -6.87 9.64
N ARG A 30 12.94 -6.06 10.52
CA ARG A 30 13.02 -6.25 11.99
C ARG A 30 11.67 -6.58 12.61
N ILE A 31 10.68 -5.72 12.36
CA ILE A 31 9.34 -5.86 12.93
C ILE A 31 8.24 -5.84 11.85
N ARG A 32 8.58 -5.47 10.62
CA ARG A 32 7.69 -5.46 9.45
C ARG A 32 8.46 -5.85 8.19
N GLY A 33 7.76 -6.49 7.27
CA GLY A 33 8.21 -6.60 5.88
C GLY A 33 7.99 -5.27 5.17
N CYS A 34 8.82 -4.98 4.17
CA CYS A 34 8.76 -3.72 3.46
C CYS A 34 9.11 -3.87 1.99
N TRP A 35 8.56 -2.97 1.19
CA TRP A 35 8.86 -2.79 -0.22
C TRP A 35 8.76 -1.32 -0.59
N SER A 36 9.92 -0.68 -0.77
CA SER A 36 10.01 0.68 -1.32
C SER A 36 10.39 0.59 -2.79
N PHE A 37 9.76 1.41 -3.64
CA PHE A 37 10.07 1.47 -5.07
C PHE A 37 10.19 2.93 -5.53
N PRO A 38 11.09 3.24 -6.49
CA PRO A 38 12.01 2.33 -7.18
C PRO A 38 13.09 1.74 -6.26
N GLY A 39 13.73 0.65 -6.69
CA GLY A 39 14.73 -0.04 -5.86
C GLY A 39 15.87 0.85 -5.40
N GLY A 40 16.17 0.83 -4.10
CA GLY A 40 17.23 1.64 -3.49
C GLY A 40 16.87 3.11 -3.25
N CYS A 41 15.63 3.52 -3.52
CA CYS A 41 15.15 4.85 -3.17
C CYS A 41 15.20 5.08 -1.64
N GLN A 42 15.33 6.35 -1.24
CA GLN A 42 15.30 6.79 0.16
C GLN A 42 14.47 8.06 0.32
N GLY A 43 13.65 8.12 1.38
CA GLY A 43 12.84 9.28 1.72
C GLY A 43 11.95 9.73 0.54
N SER A 44 11.98 11.03 0.25
CA SER A 44 11.17 11.63 -0.81
C SER A 44 11.59 11.23 -2.24
N SER A 45 12.65 10.44 -2.45
CA SER A 45 12.95 9.90 -3.78
C SER A 45 12.07 8.68 -4.14
N CYS A 46 11.51 8.00 -3.15
CA CYS A 46 10.62 6.85 -3.38
C CYS A 46 9.29 7.25 -4.00
N HIS A 47 8.76 6.42 -4.90
CA HIS A 47 7.44 6.57 -5.50
C HIS A 47 6.36 5.96 -4.59
N GLY A 48 6.69 4.87 -3.91
CA GLY A 48 5.81 4.26 -2.93
C GLY A 48 6.55 3.34 -1.98
N LEU A 49 5.83 3.00 -0.92
CA LEU A 49 6.30 2.16 0.18
C LEU A 49 5.13 1.33 0.68
N ILE A 50 5.34 0.02 0.68
CA ILE A 50 4.43 -0.96 1.27
C ILE A 50 5.10 -1.51 2.52
N ARG A 51 4.37 -1.55 3.63
CA ARG A 51 4.79 -2.25 4.85
C ARG A 51 3.73 -3.25 5.25
N TRP A 52 4.17 -4.41 5.75
CA TRP A 52 3.24 -5.42 6.27
C TRP A 52 3.77 -6.16 7.49
N ALA A 53 2.85 -6.64 8.32
CA ALA A 53 3.18 -7.57 9.41
C ALA A 53 1.97 -8.44 9.76
N TYR A 54 2.20 -9.75 9.84
CA TYR A 54 1.18 -10.72 10.24
C TYR A 54 1.50 -11.31 11.61
N ASN A 55 0.54 -11.27 12.52
CA ASN A 55 0.72 -11.75 13.89
C ASN A 55 0.14 -13.15 14.15
N GLY A 56 -0.39 -13.83 13.13
CA GLY A 56 -1.07 -15.13 13.27
C GLY A 56 -2.59 -15.05 13.12
N THR A 57 -3.15 -13.84 13.19
CA THR A 57 -4.59 -13.58 12.97
C THR A 57 -4.78 -12.38 12.04
N VAL A 58 -4.14 -11.26 12.37
CA VAL A 58 -4.29 -9.98 11.68
C VAL A 58 -3.05 -9.70 10.83
N LEU A 59 -3.29 -9.37 9.56
CA LEU A 59 -2.34 -8.79 8.64
C LEU A 59 -2.51 -7.27 8.66
N ASN A 60 -1.47 -6.57 9.10
CA ASN A 60 -1.39 -5.11 9.01
C ASN A 60 -0.75 -4.77 7.67
N ILE A 61 -1.36 -3.84 6.93
CA ILE A 61 -0.86 -3.35 5.65
C ILE A 61 -0.85 -1.83 5.72
N GLU A 62 0.26 -1.24 5.30
CA GLU A 62 0.39 0.19 5.05
C GLU A 62 0.88 0.37 3.61
N MET A 63 0.17 1.18 2.84
CA MET A 63 0.54 1.58 1.50
C MET A 63 0.67 3.10 1.46
N VAL A 64 1.85 3.57 1.08
CA VAL A 64 2.13 4.97 0.82
C VAL A 64 2.49 5.10 -0.65
N SER A 65 1.90 6.08 -1.31
CA SER A 65 2.31 6.46 -2.66
C SER A 65 2.39 7.97 -2.78
N LYS A 66 3.36 8.46 -3.55
CA LYS A 66 3.34 9.85 -4.01
C LYS A 66 2.07 10.10 -4.81
N ASP A 67 1.44 11.22 -4.53
CA ASP A 67 0.26 11.68 -5.25
C ASP A 67 0.65 12.92 -6.06
N HIS A 68 0.76 12.76 -7.38
CA HIS A 68 1.00 13.87 -8.29
C HIS A 68 -0.29 14.31 -9.01
N ALA A 69 -1.41 13.64 -8.76
CA ALA A 69 -2.67 13.93 -9.43
C ALA A 69 -3.30 15.23 -8.90
N ILE A 70 -3.92 15.99 -9.79
CA ILE A 70 -4.71 17.16 -9.40
C ILE A 70 -5.93 16.67 -8.62
N PHE A 71 -6.17 17.25 -7.43
CA PHE A 71 -7.22 16.89 -6.47
C PHE A 71 -8.65 16.77 -7.04
N GLN A 72 -8.89 17.29 -8.26
CA GLN A 72 -10.20 17.30 -8.93
C GLN A 72 -10.64 15.92 -9.45
N SER A 73 -9.71 14.99 -9.68
CA SER A 73 -10.04 13.60 -10.00
C SER A 73 -9.98 12.74 -8.74
N GLY A 74 -10.82 11.72 -8.63
CA GLY A 74 -10.59 10.67 -7.65
C GLY A 74 -9.42 9.78 -8.07
N ARG A 75 -8.96 8.93 -7.16
CA ARG A 75 -7.72 8.14 -7.29
C ARG A 75 -7.82 6.86 -6.49
N TYR A 76 -6.97 5.88 -6.80
CA TYR A 76 -6.84 4.68 -6.00
C TYR A 76 -5.38 4.26 -5.87
N ILE A 77 -5.08 3.52 -4.81
CA ILE A 77 -3.86 2.73 -4.67
C ILE A 77 -4.24 1.31 -4.27
N ALA A 78 -3.53 0.32 -4.79
CA ALA A 78 -3.86 -1.09 -4.64
C ALA A 78 -2.59 -1.95 -4.51
N LEU A 79 -2.68 -2.97 -3.66
CA LEU A 79 -1.67 -4.01 -3.46
C LEU A 79 -2.29 -5.38 -3.79
N GLY A 80 -1.83 -5.98 -4.87
CA GLY A 80 -2.17 -7.34 -5.29
C GLY A 80 -1.20 -8.39 -4.75
N PHE A 81 -1.75 -9.52 -4.32
CA PHE A 81 -1.04 -10.74 -3.99
C PHE A 81 -1.25 -11.75 -5.12
N SER A 82 -0.21 -11.94 -5.92
CA SER A 82 -0.23 -12.71 -7.17
C SER A 82 0.62 -13.97 -7.09
N THR A 83 0.31 -14.98 -7.90
CA THR A 83 1.09 -16.23 -7.99
C THR A 83 2.13 -16.24 -9.11
N ASP A 84 1.89 -15.47 -10.18
CA ASP A 84 2.60 -15.54 -11.46
C ASP A 84 3.07 -14.18 -12.01
N GLY A 85 2.78 -13.07 -11.32
CA GLY A 85 3.23 -11.74 -11.71
C GLY A 85 2.34 -11.08 -12.76
N ALA A 86 1.22 -11.68 -13.16
CA ALA A 86 0.18 -11.03 -13.97
C ALA A 86 -0.93 -10.45 -13.07
N MET A 87 -1.58 -9.36 -13.49
CA MET A 87 -2.70 -8.73 -12.75
C MET A 87 -4.04 -9.35 -13.14
N GLY A 88 -4.26 -10.63 -12.83
CA GLY A 88 -5.40 -11.38 -13.40
C GLY A 88 -6.08 -12.42 -12.54
N ASP A 89 -5.45 -12.92 -11.47
CA ASP A 89 -6.05 -13.83 -10.49
C ASP A 89 -5.45 -13.54 -9.12
N ASP A 90 -5.73 -12.33 -8.61
CA ASP A 90 -5.06 -11.78 -7.44
C ASP A 90 -6.06 -11.38 -6.37
N THR A 91 -5.68 -11.61 -5.12
CA THR A 91 -6.33 -10.95 -3.98
C THR A 91 -5.73 -9.58 -3.81
N VAL A 92 -6.57 -8.55 -3.82
CA VAL A 92 -6.14 -7.16 -3.82
C VAL A 92 -6.66 -6.45 -2.59
N PHE A 93 -5.80 -5.64 -1.96
CA PHE A 93 -6.18 -4.67 -0.95
C PHE A 93 -6.03 -3.28 -1.54
N GLU A 94 -7.08 -2.48 -1.52
CA GLU A 94 -7.09 -1.18 -2.17
C GLU A 94 -7.72 -0.09 -1.31
N CYS A 95 -7.30 1.15 -1.55
CA CYS A 95 -8.01 2.33 -1.10
C CYS A 95 -8.44 3.16 -2.31
N VAL A 96 -9.71 3.55 -2.32
CA VAL A 96 -10.31 4.41 -3.33
C VAL A 96 -10.65 5.75 -2.69
N PHE A 97 -10.19 6.83 -3.31
CA PHE A 97 -10.35 8.20 -2.86
C PHE A 97 -11.23 8.94 -3.88
N GLY A 98 -12.43 9.32 -3.49
CA GLY A 98 -13.33 10.08 -4.33
C GLY A 98 -12.89 11.54 -4.52
N SER A 99 -13.36 12.15 -5.60
CA SER A 99 -13.15 13.57 -5.94
C SER A 99 -13.71 14.52 -4.86
N ALA A 100 -14.76 14.09 -4.14
CA ALA A 100 -15.40 14.84 -3.06
C ALA A 100 -14.70 14.72 -1.69
N GLY A 101 -13.49 14.13 -1.64
CA GLY A 101 -12.74 13.92 -0.39
C GLY A 101 -13.22 12.71 0.42
N THR A 102 -14.07 11.85 -0.15
CA THR A 102 -14.38 10.54 0.41
C THR A 102 -13.20 9.59 0.23
N ALA A 103 -13.03 8.64 1.14
CA ALA A 103 -12.06 7.56 0.98
C ALA A 103 -12.58 6.28 1.63
N ALA A 104 -12.30 5.13 1.01
CA ALA A 104 -12.69 3.83 1.50
C ALA A 104 -11.69 2.75 1.12
N ALA A 105 -11.47 1.80 2.02
CA ALA A 105 -10.64 0.63 1.81
C ALA A 105 -11.50 -0.60 1.44
N TYR A 106 -10.99 -1.43 0.54
CA TYR A 106 -11.67 -2.62 0.06
C TYR A 106 -10.71 -3.81 -0.05
N ILE A 107 -11.28 -5.00 0.10
CA ILE A 107 -10.73 -6.22 -0.48
C ILE A 107 -11.37 -6.38 -1.84
N SER A 108 -10.56 -6.60 -2.87
CA SER A 108 -11.01 -6.82 -4.23
C SER A 108 -10.30 -8.01 -4.87
N HIS A 109 -10.76 -8.42 -6.05
CA HIS A 109 -10.14 -9.47 -6.82
C HIS A 109 -9.87 -8.98 -8.25
N ASN A 110 -8.65 -9.20 -8.73
CA ASN A 110 -8.31 -8.99 -10.12
C ASN A 110 -8.74 -10.20 -10.96
N HIS A 111 -9.47 -9.91 -12.02
CA HIS A 111 -9.62 -10.75 -13.20
C HIS A 111 -8.72 -10.21 -14.32
N PRO A 112 -8.49 -10.95 -15.42
CA PRO A 112 -7.55 -10.55 -16.47
C PRO A 112 -7.79 -9.15 -17.09
N SER A 113 -8.99 -8.59 -16.97
CA SER A 113 -9.34 -7.29 -17.54
C SER A 113 -10.20 -6.41 -16.65
N SER A 114 -10.37 -6.76 -15.37
CA SER A 114 -11.25 -6.02 -14.45
C SER A 114 -10.88 -6.29 -13.01
N ASN A 115 -11.22 -5.37 -12.11
CA ASN A 115 -11.12 -5.58 -10.67
C ASN A 115 -12.49 -5.44 -10.02
N ASN A 116 -12.89 -6.44 -9.22
CA ASN A 116 -14.18 -6.47 -8.55
C ASN A 116 -14.00 -6.29 -7.04
N GLN A 117 -14.69 -5.31 -6.46
CA GLN A 117 -14.74 -5.15 -5.01
C GLN A 117 -15.58 -6.26 -4.37
N LEU A 118 -15.02 -6.91 -3.35
CA LEU A 118 -15.63 -7.98 -2.60
C LEU A 118 -16.21 -7.37 -1.31
N LEU A 119 -17.48 -6.98 -1.33
CA LEU A 119 -18.11 -6.16 -0.30
C LEU A 119 -18.35 -6.96 0.99
N ASP A 120 -18.71 -8.23 0.89
CA ASP A 120 -18.90 -9.09 2.06
C ASP A 120 -17.55 -9.40 2.74
N ALA A 121 -16.52 -9.67 1.95
CA ALA A 121 -15.15 -9.83 2.41
C ALA A 121 -14.62 -8.57 3.09
N THR A 122 -14.80 -7.42 2.44
CA THR A 122 -14.43 -6.10 2.98
C THR A 122 -15.06 -5.90 4.36
N LYS A 123 -16.36 -6.15 4.48
CA LYS A 123 -17.10 -5.98 5.74
C LYS A 123 -16.67 -6.94 6.85
N LYS A 124 -16.32 -8.19 6.50
CA LYS A 124 -16.04 -9.25 7.49
C LYS A 124 -14.56 -9.32 7.88
N MET A 125 -13.65 -9.04 6.96
CA MET A 125 -12.22 -9.26 7.15
C MET A 125 -11.47 -7.99 7.53
N ILE A 126 -11.87 -6.80 7.04
CA ILE A 126 -11.23 -5.54 7.45
C ILE A 126 -11.75 -5.15 8.84
N ARG A 127 -10.87 -5.16 9.84
CA ARG A 127 -11.19 -4.76 11.22
C ARG A 127 -11.16 -3.25 11.41
N SER A 128 -10.17 -2.62 10.80
CA SER A 128 -9.97 -1.18 10.82
C SER A 128 -9.21 -0.76 9.56
N ASN A 129 -9.40 0.48 9.15
CA ASN A 129 -8.64 1.07 8.05
C ASN A 129 -8.54 2.59 8.26
N SER A 130 -7.58 3.18 7.56
CA SER A 130 -7.40 4.61 7.45
C SER A 130 -7.01 4.93 6.01
N SER A 131 -7.58 5.98 5.44
CA SER A 131 -7.29 6.41 4.07
C SER A 131 -7.21 7.91 4.07
N MET A 132 -6.04 8.47 3.75
CA MET A 132 -5.86 9.91 3.73
C MET A 132 -4.93 10.36 2.61
N VAL A 133 -5.14 11.61 2.18
CA VAL A 133 -4.19 12.34 1.35
C VAL A 133 -3.52 13.38 2.24
N LYS A 134 -2.19 13.34 2.33
CA LYS A 134 -1.42 14.25 3.18
C LYS A 134 -0.09 14.59 2.51
N ASP A 135 0.23 15.87 2.43
CA ASP A 135 1.53 16.40 1.98
C ASP A 135 1.98 15.86 0.59
N GLY A 136 1.03 15.63 -0.34
CA GLY A 136 1.33 15.07 -1.65
C GLY A 136 1.52 13.55 -1.65
N TYR A 137 0.96 12.86 -0.67
CA TYR A 137 0.98 11.39 -0.57
C TYR A 137 -0.43 10.85 -0.30
N THR A 138 -0.78 9.76 -0.97
CA THR A 138 -1.90 8.90 -0.58
C THR A 138 -1.39 7.85 0.41
N ILE A 139 -2.07 7.74 1.53
CA ILE A 139 -1.75 6.78 2.59
C ILE A 139 -2.98 5.92 2.83
N CYS A 140 -2.79 4.61 2.82
CA CYS A 140 -3.82 3.61 3.05
C CYS A 140 -3.31 2.58 4.05
N GLU A 141 -4.01 2.44 5.17
CA GLU A 141 -3.70 1.50 6.23
C GLU A 141 -4.89 0.55 6.41
N MET A 142 -4.61 -0.74 6.60
CA MET A 142 -5.62 -1.76 6.86
C MET A 142 -5.14 -2.77 7.90
N GLU A 143 -6.05 -3.14 8.80
CA GLU A 143 -5.94 -4.33 9.63
C GLU A 143 -6.92 -5.39 9.11
N VAL A 144 -6.38 -6.47 8.54
CA VAL A 144 -7.18 -7.54 7.93
C VAL A 144 -7.09 -8.81 8.78
N ASP A 145 -8.22 -9.25 9.34
CA ASP A 145 -8.29 -10.54 10.04
C ASP A 145 -8.48 -11.69 9.03
N LEU A 146 -7.37 -12.36 8.71
CA LEU A 146 -7.35 -13.45 7.75
C LEU A 146 -8.12 -14.69 8.25
N THR A 147 -8.43 -14.78 9.54
CA THR A 147 -9.25 -15.88 10.09
C THR A 147 -10.74 -15.74 9.77
N GLN A 148 -11.18 -14.55 9.36
CA GLN A 148 -12.57 -14.28 9.00
C GLN A 148 -12.92 -14.74 7.58
N ARG A 149 -11.94 -15.15 6.77
CA ARG A 149 -12.17 -15.62 5.40
C ARG A 149 -13.24 -16.71 5.31
N GLU A 150 -13.26 -17.64 6.26
CA GLU A 150 -14.25 -18.74 6.31
C GLU A 150 -15.68 -18.27 6.62
N ARG A 151 -15.85 -17.02 7.08
CA ARG A 151 -17.16 -16.41 7.30
C ARG A 151 -17.66 -15.63 6.10
N VAL A 152 -16.82 -15.39 5.09
CA VAL A 152 -17.19 -14.72 3.84
C VAL A 152 -18.08 -15.65 3.02
N GLU A 153 -19.08 -15.08 2.35
CA GLU A 153 -19.98 -15.83 1.46
C GLU A 153 -19.20 -16.52 0.34
N ASP A 154 -19.65 -17.72 -0.03
CA ASP A 154 -18.93 -18.63 -0.94
C ASP A 154 -18.50 -17.95 -2.26
N HIS A 155 -19.35 -17.10 -2.82
CA HIS A 155 -19.11 -16.45 -4.10
C HIS A 155 -17.93 -15.45 -4.07
N GLU A 156 -17.73 -14.72 -2.96
CA GLU A 156 -16.54 -13.87 -2.77
C GLU A 156 -15.38 -14.66 -2.18
N ARG A 157 -15.64 -15.57 -1.23
CA ARG A 157 -14.61 -16.38 -0.57
C ARG A 157 -13.75 -17.15 -1.56
N ASN A 158 -14.36 -17.68 -2.62
CA ASN A 158 -13.66 -18.43 -3.67
C ASN A 158 -12.75 -17.55 -4.56
N GLN A 159 -12.89 -16.22 -4.49
CA GLN A 159 -12.03 -15.25 -5.20
C GLN A 159 -10.89 -14.73 -4.30
N ILE A 160 -10.94 -15.04 -2.99
CA ILE A 160 -9.92 -14.61 -2.03
C ILE A 160 -8.95 -15.77 -1.82
N HIS A 161 -7.70 -15.57 -2.19
CA HIS A 161 -6.62 -16.49 -1.91
C HIS A 161 -6.34 -16.53 -0.39
N ASP A 162 -6.01 -17.72 0.13
CA ASP A 162 -5.47 -17.80 1.49
C ASP A 162 -4.01 -17.35 1.47
N LEU A 163 -3.74 -16.10 1.83
CA LEU A 163 -2.40 -15.50 1.76
C LEU A 163 -1.32 -16.24 2.58
N ARG A 164 -1.70 -17.19 3.43
CA ARG A 164 -0.81 -17.96 4.29
C ARG A 164 -0.34 -19.28 3.66
N ASP A 165 -0.94 -19.69 2.54
CA ASP A 165 -0.73 -21.03 1.97
C ASP A 165 0.57 -21.16 1.15
N LYS A 166 1.04 -20.06 0.57
CA LYS A 166 2.19 -20.01 -0.33
C LYS A 166 2.90 -18.66 -0.28
N SER A 167 3.89 -18.49 -1.15
CA SER A 167 4.59 -17.22 -1.34
C SER A 167 4.04 -16.46 -2.55
N TRP A 168 3.96 -15.14 -2.41
CA TRP A 168 3.28 -14.22 -3.32
C TRP A 168 4.24 -13.27 -3.98
N VAL A 169 4.02 -13.01 -5.27
CA VAL A 169 4.50 -11.80 -5.92
C VAL A 169 3.61 -10.65 -5.45
N LEU A 170 4.20 -9.53 -5.04
CA LEU A 170 3.42 -8.33 -4.74
C LEU A 170 3.37 -7.45 -5.98
N GLN A 171 2.21 -6.88 -6.23
CA GLN A 171 1.97 -5.92 -7.30
C GLN A 171 1.36 -4.67 -6.71
N PHE A 172 1.91 -3.52 -7.05
CA PHE A 172 1.38 -2.23 -6.64
C PHE A 172 0.86 -1.49 -7.87
N ALA A 173 -0.37 -1.04 -7.81
CA ALA A 173 -0.96 -0.19 -8.82
C ALA A 173 -1.54 1.07 -8.19
N ARG A 174 -1.48 2.16 -8.93
CA ARG A 174 -2.20 3.39 -8.61
C ARG A 174 -2.81 3.94 -9.88
N GLY A 175 -3.90 4.67 -9.75
CA GLY A 175 -4.61 5.21 -10.90
C GLY A 175 -5.66 6.21 -10.50
N LEU A 176 -6.42 6.65 -11.50
CA LEU A 176 -7.51 7.59 -11.34
C LEU A 176 -8.83 6.82 -11.14
N THR A 177 -9.82 7.52 -10.61
CA THR A 177 -11.21 7.08 -10.64
C THR A 177 -12.03 8.06 -11.45
N ASP A 178 -13.10 7.55 -12.04
CA ASP A 178 -14.11 8.40 -12.67
C ASP A 178 -14.64 9.41 -11.62
N PRO A 179 -14.70 10.72 -11.95
CA PRO A 179 -15.07 11.75 -11.00
C PRO A 179 -16.57 11.76 -10.65
N GLU A 180 -17.42 11.15 -11.49
CA GLU A 180 -18.87 11.08 -11.31
C GLU A 180 -19.29 9.78 -10.62
N THR A 181 -18.79 8.64 -11.08
CA THR A 181 -19.18 7.32 -10.58
C THR A 181 -18.28 6.83 -9.44
N GLY A 182 -17.04 7.33 -9.37
CA GLY A 182 -16.02 6.81 -8.46
C GLY A 182 -15.44 5.46 -8.88
N GLU A 183 -15.80 4.94 -10.05
CA GLU A 183 -15.26 3.69 -10.58
C GLU A 183 -13.77 3.83 -10.92
N LYS A 184 -13.00 2.78 -10.65
CA LYS A 184 -11.56 2.77 -10.96
C LYS A 184 -11.35 2.75 -12.47
N ILE A 185 -10.52 3.66 -12.97
CA ILE A 185 -10.00 3.60 -14.33
C ILE A 185 -8.81 2.64 -14.30
N ILE A 186 -8.63 1.83 -15.35
CA ILE A 186 -7.46 0.95 -15.45
C ILE A 186 -6.17 1.78 -15.31
N HIS A 187 -5.19 1.24 -14.60
CA HIS A 187 -3.86 1.85 -14.52
C HIS A 187 -3.23 1.95 -15.92
N SER A 188 -2.18 2.75 -16.07
CA SER A 188 -1.54 2.93 -17.37
C SER A 188 -0.90 1.63 -17.87
N LEU A 189 -0.83 1.49 -19.19
CA LEU A 189 -0.06 0.45 -19.90
C LEU A 189 1.22 1.03 -20.53
N ASP A 190 1.40 2.35 -20.43
CA ASP A 190 2.60 3.06 -20.85
C ASP A 190 3.49 3.32 -19.63
N ASP A 191 4.80 3.46 -19.83
CA ASP A 191 5.78 3.76 -18.77
C ASP A 191 5.65 5.20 -18.26
N ASP A 192 4.56 5.45 -17.53
CA ASP A 192 4.24 6.69 -16.86
C ASP A 192 4.06 6.49 -15.35
N GLU A 193 3.61 7.53 -14.65
CA GLU A 193 3.47 7.49 -13.21
C GLU A 193 2.41 6.50 -12.69
N PHE A 194 1.45 6.10 -13.52
CA PHE A 194 0.42 5.12 -13.22
C PHE A 194 0.80 3.71 -13.72
N TYR A 195 1.96 3.52 -14.32
CA TYR A 195 2.47 2.20 -14.65
C TYR A 195 2.78 1.41 -13.37
N PRO A 196 2.29 0.18 -13.21
CA PRO A 196 2.33 -0.53 -11.95
C PRO A 196 3.72 -1.12 -11.68
N TRP A 197 3.95 -1.53 -10.44
CA TRP A 197 5.20 -2.12 -9.96
C TRP A 197 4.96 -3.56 -9.52
N THR A 198 5.92 -4.44 -9.77
CA THR A 198 5.90 -5.83 -9.31
C THR A 198 7.21 -6.23 -8.64
N THR A 199 7.14 -7.16 -7.70
CA THR A 199 8.32 -7.68 -7.02
C THR A 199 8.91 -8.87 -7.76
N ASP A 200 10.22 -8.88 -7.95
CA ASP A 200 10.93 -10.07 -8.47
C ASP A 200 11.13 -11.13 -7.37
N GLU A 201 10.87 -10.71 -6.14
CA GLU A 201 11.00 -11.53 -4.94
C GLU A 201 9.61 -11.88 -4.40
N LYS A 202 9.41 -13.15 -4.06
CA LYS A 202 8.19 -13.56 -3.37
C LYS A 202 8.26 -13.30 -1.87
N VAL A 203 7.10 -13.07 -1.26
CA VAL A 203 6.90 -12.91 0.18
C VAL A 203 5.98 -13.99 0.73
N THR A 204 6.18 -14.38 1.98
CA THR A 204 5.29 -15.32 2.67
C THR A 204 4.60 -14.59 3.82
N ILE A 205 3.27 -14.72 3.93
CA ILE A 205 2.52 -14.17 5.05
C ILE A 205 2.45 -15.23 6.16
N CYS A 206 3.35 -15.09 7.14
CA CYS A 206 3.51 -16.06 8.23
C CYS A 206 3.78 -15.34 9.55
N ALA A 207 3.33 -15.91 10.67
CA ALA A 207 3.60 -15.35 12.00
C ALA A 207 5.00 -15.72 12.52
N SER A 208 5.45 -16.92 12.17
CA SER A 208 6.63 -17.57 12.75
C SER A 208 7.48 -18.28 11.69
N CYS A 209 7.87 -17.56 10.63
CA CYS A 209 8.85 -18.06 9.68
C CYS A 209 10.02 -17.07 9.52
N PRO A 210 11.22 -17.53 9.10
CA PRO A 210 12.43 -16.69 9.04
C PRO A 210 12.24 -15.40 8.22
N ASP A 211 11.49 -15.48 7.13
CA ASP A 211 11.32 -14.38 6.18
C ASP A 211 10.05 -13.55 6.40
N ARG A 212 9.41 -13.65 7.58
CA ARG A 212 8.14 -12.95 7.89
C ARG A 212 8.19 -11.43 7.72
N PHE A 213 9.39 -10.86 7.85
CA PHE A 213 9.65 -9.42 7.74
C PHE A 213 10.57 -9.10 6.56
N LYS A 214 10.41 -9.80 5.44
CA LYS A 214 11.25 -9.59 4.26
C LYS A 214 11.27 -8.12 3.80
N ALA A 215 12.47 -7.57 3.65
CA ALA A 215 12.69 -6.29 2.99
C ALA A 215 13.02 -6.55 1.51
N ILE A 216 12.09 -6.25 0.62
CA ILE A 216 12.23 -6.48 -0.82
C ILE A 216 13.19 -5.46 -1.41
N LYS A 217 14.11 -5.92 -2.25
CA LYS A 217 15.14 -5.10 -2.90
C LYS A 217 15.19 -5.27 -4.42
N LYS A 218 14.52 -6.27 -4.99
CA LYS A 218 14.38 -6.44 -6.45
C LYS A 218 12.93 -6.31 -6.89
N MET A 219 12.71 -5.42 -7.84
CA MET A 219 11.40 -5.05 -8.37
C MET A 219 11.57 -4.43 -9.75
N GLN A 220 10.48 -4.36 -10.50
CA GLN A 220 10.40 -3.72 -11.81
C GLN A 220 9.01 -3.13 -12.02
N GLN A 221 8.87 -2.25 -12.99
CA GLN A 221 7.56 -1.92 -13.55
C GLN A 221 7.13 -3.02 -14.53
N PHE A 222 5.82 -3.21 -14.73
CA PHE A 222 5.28 -4.31 -15.54
C PHE A 222 3.94 -3.98 -16.19
#